data_AF-A0A4R4VLW7-F1
#
_entry.id   AF-A0A4R4VLW7-F1
#
_cell.length_a   1.000
_cell.length_b   1.000
_cell.length_c   1.000
_cell.angle_alpha   90.00
_cell.angle_beta   90.00
_cell.angle_gamma   90.00
#
_symmetry.space_group_name_H-M   'P 1'
#
loop_
_entity.id
_entity.type
_entity.pdbx_description
1 polymer ?
#
loop_
_entity_poly.entity_id
_entity_poly.type
_entity_poly.pdbx_seq_one_letter_code
_entity_poly.pdbx_strand_id
1 'polypeptide(L)'
;MLVGWKESRGGRERFLELARAGRAALPVRLELGEVTVHDTADPDTIIVEYELEAVLPGTEERVSAPFIGVLRVRDGRIVHWREYQDVLRVAAATGRLPDLLAALPIP
;
A
#
# COMPACT_ATOMS: atom_id res chain seq x y z
N MET A 1 1.73 6.42 -7.58
CA MET A 1 3.17 6.38 -7.21
C MET A 1 3.48 4.94 -6.84
N LEU A 2 4.28 4.24 -7.64
CA LEU A 2 4.68 2.85 -7.36
C LEU A 2 5.74 2.88 -6.26
N VAL A 3 5.46 2.27 -5.11
CA VAL A 3 6.46 2.14 -4.04
C VAL A 3 7.09 0.76 -4.13
N GLY A 4 8.22 0.67 -4.84
CA GLY A 4 9.09 -0.50 -4.86
C GLY A 4 10.32 -0.24 -4.00
N TRP A 5 10.59 -1.11 -3.02
CA TRP A 5 11.72 -0.96 -2.11
C TRP A 5 12.90 -1.79 -2.57
N LYS A 6 14.04 -1.15 -2.81
CA LYS A 6 15.31 -1.84 -3.09
C LYS A 6 16.04 -2.12 -1.77
N GLU A 7 16.57 -3.33 -1.59
CA GLU A 7 17.41 -3.68 -0.42
C GLU A 7 18.51 -2.64 -0.22
N SER A 8 18.57 -2.05 0.99
CA SER A 8 19.68 -1.19 1.42
C SER A 8 19.98 -1.43 2.91
N ARG A 9 21.24 -1.23 3.33
CA ARG A 9 21.59 -1.20 4.76
C ARG A 9 20.75 -0.13 5.46
N GLY A 10 20.13 -0.46 6.59
CA GLY A 10 19.17 0.41 7.27
C GLY A 10 17.77 0.42 6.64
N GLY A 11 17.46 -0.50 5.72
CA GLY A 11 16.17 -0.56 5.02
C GLY A 11 14.99 -0.74 5.98
N ARG A 12 15.16 -1.52 7.06
CA ARG A 12 14.13 -1.70 8.08
C ARG A 12 13.88 -0.42 8.87
N GLU A 13 14.93 0.24 9.37
CA GLU A 13 14.78 1.50 10.12
C GLU A 13 14.13 2.57 9.27
N ARG A 14 14.57 2.75 8.02
CA ARG A 14 13.98 3.69 7.05
C ARG A 14 12.53 3.36 6.73
N PHE A 15 12.22 2.08 6.52
CA PHE A 15 10.85 1.63 6.31
C PHE A 15 9.98 1.99 7.51
N LEU A 16 10.44 1.70 8.72
CA LEU A 16 9.69 2.01 9.93
C LEU A 16 9.49 3.51 10.12
N GLU A 17 10.49 4.33 9.82
CA GLU A 17 10.39 5.79 9.86
C GLU A 17 9.31 6.30 8.90
N LEU A 18 9.36 5.89 7.63
CA LEU A 18 8.36 6.28 6.64
C LEU A 18 6.97 5.74 6.99
N ALA A 19 6.85 4.47 7.37
CA ALA A 19 5.57 3.84 7.70
C ALA A 19 4.91 4.54 8.90
N ARG A 20 5.70 4.91 9.92
CA ARG A 20 5.20 5.68 11.07
C ARG A 20 4.74 7.07 10.66
N ALA A 21 5.54 7.79 9.86
CA ALA A 21 5.17 9.12 9.37
C ALA A 21 3.90 9.07 8.49
N GLY A 22 3.82 8.12 7.57
CA GLY A 22 2.65 7.90 6.72
C GLY A 22 1.40 7.53 7.53
N ARG A 23 1.55 6.67 8.56
CA ARG A 23 0.44 6.31 9.44
C ARG A 23 -0.06 7.49 10.27
N ALA A 24 0.86 8.32 10.77
CA ALA A 24 0.50 9.54 11.51
C ALA A 24 -0.21 10.57 10.60
N ALA A 25 0.18 10.67 9.33
CA ALA A 25 -0.44 11.55 8.35
C ALA A 25 -1.81 11.07 7.83
N LEU A 26 -2.20 9.81 8.12
CA LEU A 26 -3.46 9.21 7.70
C LEU A 26 -4.19 8.60 8.91
N PRO A 27 -4.84 9.41 9.76
CA PRO A 27 -5.48 8.97 11.00
C PRO A 27 -6.82 8.24 10.77
N VAL A 28 -6.88 7.40 9.74
CA VAL A 28 -8.02 6.52 9.43
C VAL A 28 -7.83 5.17 10.09
N ARG A 29 -8.89 4.52 10.56
CA ARG A 29 -8.80 3.09 10.90
C ARG A 29 -8.83 2.30 9.58
N LEU A 30 -7.82 1.47 9.36
CA LEU A 30 -7.76 0.56 8.22
C LEU A 30 -8.14 -0.84 8.69
N GLU A 31 -8.99 -1.51 7.93
CA GLU A 31 -9.36 -2.91 8.14
C GLU A 31 -9.04 -3.69 6.86
N LEU A 32 -8.47 -4.88 7.02
CA LEU A 32 -8.23 -5.78 5.90
C LEU A 32 -9.52 -6.53 5.62
N GLY A 33 -9.95 -6.49 4.36
CA GLY A 33 -10.99 -7.36 3.84
C GLY A 33 -10.44 -8.76 3.57
N GLU A 34 -11.06 -9.43 2.59
CA GLU A 34 -10.59 -10.74 2.14
C GLU A 34 -9.17 -10.65 1.57
N VAL A 35 -8.33 -11.63 1.92
CA VAL A 35 -6.94 -11.75 1.48
C VAL A 35 -6.81 -13.07 0.73
N THR A 36 -6.38 -13.00 -0.52
CA THR A 36 -6.03 -14.17 -1.32
C THR A 36 -4.52 -14.19 -1.51
N VAL A 37 -3.90 -15.34 -1.24
CA VAL A 37 -2.46 -15.55 -1.44
C VAL A 37 -2.28 -16.51 -2.60
N HIS A 38 -1.46 -16.12 -3.56
CA HIS A 38 -1.06 -16.93 -4.70
C HIS A 38 0.41 -17.29 -4.58
N ASP A 39 0.68 -18.59 -4.49
CA ASP A 39 2.02 -19.12 -4.63
C ASP A 39 2.54 -18.86 -6.04
N THR A 40 3.85 -18.69 -6.16
CA THR A 40 4.52 -18.61 -7.46
C THR A 40 5.43 -19.82 -7.68
N ALA A 41 6.00 -19.94 -8.87
CA ALA A 41 6.99 -21.00 -9.13
C ALA A 41 8.30 -20.80 -8.33
N ASP A 42 8.55 -19.58 -7.85
CA ASP A 42 9.63 -19.27 -6.92
C ASP A 42 9.08 -19.35 -5.48
N PRO A 43 9.50 -20.34 -4.65
CA PRO A 43 8.95 -20.52 -3.30
C PRO A 43 9.25 -19.36 -2.36
N ASP A 44 10.21 -18.50 -2.69
CA ASP A 44 10.53 -17.30 -1.92
C ASP A 44 9.69 -16.08 -2.35
N THR A 45 8.77 -16.22 -3.31
CA THR A 45 7.93 -15.14 -3.82
C THR A 45 6.45 -15.51 -3.77
N ILE A 46 5.62 -14.62 -3.23
CA ILE A 46 4.15 -14.70 -3.26
C ILE A 46 3.53 -13.45 -3.91
N ILE A 47 2.34 -13.62 -4.47
CA ILE A 47 1.44 -12.52 -4.86
C ILE A 47 0.26 -12.53 -3.89
N VAL A 48 -0.10 -11.36 -3.37
CA VAL A 48 -1.22 -11.22 -2.44
C VAL A 48 -2.22 -10.23 -3.01
N GLU A 49 -3.47 -10.64 -3.16
CA GLU A 49 -4.59 -9.76 -3.51
C GLU A 49 -5.41 -9.50 -2.26
N TYR A 50 -5.73 -8.23 -1.99
CA TYR A 50 -6.48 -7.86 -0.79
C TYR A 50 -7.23 -6.54 -0.96
N GLU A 51 -8.28 -6.36 -0.16
CA GLU A 51 -9.00 -5.10 -0.05
C GLU A 51 -8.62 -4.39 1.26
N LEU A 52 -8.36 -3.09 1.21
CA LEU A 52 -8.27 -2.25 2.40
C LEU A 52 -9.53 -1.40 2.51
N GLU A 53 -10.21 -1.57 3.62
CA GLU A 53 -11.32 -0.72 4.04
C GLU A 53 -10.82 0.38 4.97
N ALA A 54 -11.43 1.56 4.87
CA ALA A 54 -11.19 2.67 5.76
C ALA A 54 -12.52 3.35 6.16
N VAL A 55 -12.57 3.85 7.39
CA VAL A 55 -13.62 4.80 7.81
C VAL A 55 -13.04 6.20 7.71
N LEU A 56 -13.72 7.09 6.98
CA LEU A 56 -13.23 8.46 6.78
C LEU A 56 -13.38 9.29 8.06
N PRO A 57 -12.34 10.04 8.49
CA PRO A 57 -12.37 10.72 9.78
C PRO A 57 -13.46 11.79 9.82
N GLY A 58 -14.21 11.85 10.92
CA GLY A 58 -15.31 12.80 11.07
C GLY A 58 -16.59 12.40 10.31
N THR A 59 -16.62 11.20 9.71
CA THR A 59 -17.80 10.63 9.04
C THR A 59 -18.02 9.18 9.48
N GLU A 60 -19.16 8.61 9.14
CA GLU A 60 -19.41 7.15 9.22
C GLU A 60 -19.22 6.45 7.87
N GLU A 61 -18.71 7.16 6.87
CA GLU A 61 -18.55 6.63 5.52
C GLU A 61 -17.43 5.61 5.46
N ARG A 62 -17.75 4.43 4.93
CA ARG A 62 -16.81 3.36 4.64
C ARG A 62 -16.40 3.42 3.18
N VAL A 63 -15.11 3.46 2.96
CA VAL A 63 -14.48 3.39 1.64
C VAL A 63 -13.57 2.18 1.59
N SER A 64 -13.39 1.62 0.41
CA SER A 64 -12.45 0.53 0.21
C SER A 64 -11.65 0.72 -1.07
N ALA A 65 -10.49 0.09 -1.19
CA ALA A 65 -9.75 0.01 -2.44
C ALA A 65 -9.04 -1.36 -2.56
N PRO A 66 -8.91 -1.90 -3.78
CA PRO A 66 -8.18 -3.15 -4.02
C PRO A 66 -6.67 -2.90 -4.14
N PHE A 67 -5.90 -3.88 -3.68
CA PHE A 67 -4.45 -3.89 -3.65
C PHE A 67 -3.91 -5.23 -4.14
N ILE A 68 -2.77 -5.17 -4.83
CA ILE A 68 -1.97 -6.35 -5.17
C ILE A 68 -0.54 -6.13 -4.67
N GLY A 69 -0.07 -7.03 -3.80
CA GLY A 69 1.29 -7.05 -3.28
C GLY A 69 2.13 -8.15 -3.95
N VAL A 70 3.39 -7.84 -4.23
CA VAL A 70 4.43 -8.82 -4.58
C VAL A 70 5.47 -8.81 -3.46
N LEU A 71 5.54 -9.91 -2.72
CA LEU A 71 6.40 -10.07 -1.56
C LEU A 71 7.48 -11.10 -1.86
N ARG A 72 8.73 -10.78 -1.54
CA ARG A 72 9.83 -11.74 -1.54
C ARG A 72 10.40 -11.92 -0.14
N VAL A 73 10.64 -13.17 0.23
CA VAL A 73 11.33 -13.55 1.44
C VAL A 73 12.74 -14.08 1.15
N ARG A 74 13.61 -14.01 2.14
CA ARG A 74 14.90 -14.71 2.18
C ARG A 74 15.26 -14.96 3.63
N ASP A 75 15.67 -16.17 3.98
CA ASP A 75 16.02 -16.56 5.34
C ASP A 75 14.91 -16.23 6.36
N GLY A 76 13.64 -16.42 5.95
CA GLY A 76 12.46 -16.11 6.77
C GLY A 76 12.17 -14.62 6.97
N ARG A 77 12.82 -13.72 6.20
CA ARG A 77 12.65 -12.26 6.30
C ARG A 77 12.11 -11.68 5.01
N ILE A 78 11.23 -10.69 5.10
CA ILE A 78 10.78 -9.92 3.93
C ILE A 78 11.95 -9.06 3.45
N VAL A 79 12.38 -9.29 2.22
CA VAL A 79 13.47 -8.55 1.56
C VAL A 79 12.96 -7.61 0.47
N HIS A 80 11.73 -7.82 -0.01
CA HIS A 80 11.10 -6.95 -0.98
C HIS A 80 9.58 -6.93 -0.79
N TRP A 81 9.01 -5.72 -0.85
CA TRP A 81 7.58 -5.47 -0.93
C TRP A 81 7.35 -4.46 -2.04
N ARG A 82 6.48 -4.81 -2.99
CA ARG A 82 6.01 -3.90 -4.02
C ARG A 82 4.51 -4.03 -4.13
N GLU A 83 3.83 -2.89 -4.21
CA GLU A 83 2.38 -2.85 -4.20
C GLU A 83 1.83 -2.08 -5.40
N TYR A 84 0.73 -2.60 -5.92
CA TYR A 84 -0.11 -2.00 -6.94
C TYR A 84 -1.43 -1.64 -6.30
N GLN A 85 -1.87 -0.41 -6.50
CA GLN A 85 -3.02 0.18 -5.83
C GLN A 85 -3.94 0.79 -6.90
N ASP A 86 -5.24 0.79 -6.64
CA ASP A 86 -6.12 1.75 -7.31
C ASP A 86 -5.87 3.16 -6.74
N VAL A 87 -4.86 3.84 -7.31
CA VAL A 87 -4.43 5.16 -6.85
C VAL A 87 -5.54 6.20 -7.00
N LEU A 88 -6.40 6.08 -8.02
CA LEU A 88 -7.50 7.02 -8.24
C LEU A 88 -8.57 6.86 -7.16
N ARG A 89 -8.93 5.62 -6.83
CA ARG A 89 -9.90 5.34 -5.76
C ARG A 89 -9.39 5.77 -4.38
N VAL A 90 -8.11 5.54 -4.09
CA VAL A 90 -7.47 6.04 -2.86
C VAL A 90 -7.45 7.58 -2.82
N ALA A 91 -7.13 8.23 -3.94
CA ALA A 91 -7.12 9.70 -4.00
C ALA A 91 -8.53 10.29 -3.84
N ALA A 92 -9.55 9.69 -4.44
CA ALA A 92 -10.94 10.09 -4.28
C ALA A 92 -11.40 9.95 -2.82
N ALA A 93 -11.16 8.78 -2.21
CA ALA A 93 -11.49 8.50 -0.82
C ALA A 93 -10.80 9.46 0.17
N THR A 94 -9.58 9.90 -0.13
CA THR A 94 -8.81 10.80 0.73
C THR A 94 -8.97 12.28 0.41
N GLY A 95 -9.87 12.65 -0.53
CA GLY A 95 -10.08 14.03 -0.96
C GLY A 95 -8.91 14.65 -1.74
N ARG A 96 -7.95 13.83 -2.18
CA ARG A 96 -6.73 14.27 -2.89
C ARG A 96 -6.79 14.09 -4.41
N LEU A 97 -7.93 13.65 -4.94
CA LEU A 97 -8.10 13.45 -6.38
C LEU A 97 -7.81 14.74 -7.20
N PRO A 98 -8.28 15.94 -6.81
CA PRO A 98 -7.96 17.17 -7.55
C PRO A 98 -6.45 17.45 -7.63
N ASP A 99 -5.74 17.34 -6.50
CA ASP A 99 -4.30 17.57 -6.43
C ASP A 99 -3.53 16.53 -7.28
N LEU A 100 -3.96 15.27 -7.22
CA LEU A 100 -3.37 14.20 -8.03
C LEU A 100 -3.51 14.49 -9.52
N LEU A 101 -4.71 14.88 -9.97
CA LEU A 101 -4.97 15.19 -11.37
C LEU A 101 -4.19 16.43 -11.84
N ALA A 102 -4.06 17.45 -10.98
CA ALA A 102 -3.25 18.63 -11.27
C ALA A 102 -1.74 18.34 -11.36
N ALA A 103 -1.27 17.33 -10.64
CA ALA A 103 0.14 16.89 -10.66
C ALA A 103 0.47 15.96 -11.84
N LEU A 104 -0.54 15.48 -12.59
CA LEU A 104 -0.27 14.71 -13.79
C LEU A 104 0.37 15.63 -14.83
N PRO A 105 1.52 15.25 -15.42
CA PRO A 105 2.05 15.99 -16.54
C PRO A 105 1.00 15.92 -17.66
N ILE A 106 0.45 17.09 -18.03
CA ILE A 106 -0.34 17.20 -19.26
C ILE A 106 0.65 16.92 -20.41
N PRO A 107 0.34 16.00 -21.34
CA PRO A 107 1.19 15.77 -22.51
C PRO A 107 1.40 17.05 -23.34
#